data_AF-A0A091NDV3-F1
#
_entry.id   AF-A0A091NDV3-F1
#
_cell.length_a   1.000
_cell.length_b   1.000
_cell.length_c   1.000
_cell.angle_alpha   90.00
_cell.angle_beta   90.00
_cell.angle_gamma   90.00
#
_symmetry.space_group_name_H-M   'P 1'
#
loop_
_entity.id
_entity.type
_entity.pdbx_description
1 polymer ?
#
loop_
_entity_poly.entity_id
_entity_poly.type
_entity_poly.pdbx_seq_one_letter_code
_entity_poly.pdbx_strand_id
1 'polypeptide(L)'
;EIQGRNQTEQCMFSSLVQYLCKPQGQNPTAYVGCKLCPQDWQLHGERCYWLSEELGNWTQGTKSCENQDSQLVVLQDKKEKVNREE
;
A
#
# COMPACT_ATOMS: atom_id res chain seq x y z
N GLU A 1 2.96 -20.82 3.18
CA GLU A 1 4.36 -20.53 3.54
C GLU A 1 4.47 -19.05 3.82
N ILE A 2 4.61 -18.66 5.08
CA ILE A 2 4.72 -17.26 5.50
C ILE A 2 6.14 -17.05 6.01
N GLN A 3 6.75 -15.94 5.58
CA GLN A 3 7.90 -15.27 6.17
C GLN A 3 9.30 -15.68 5.68
N GLY A 4 9.72 -15.01 4.61
CA GLY A 4 11.13 -14.73 4.32
C GLY A 4 11.38 -13.23 4.22
N ARG A 5 10.85 -12.40 5.13
CA ARG A 5 11.22 -10.97 5.15
C ARG A 5 12.64 -10.84 5.70
N ASN A 6 13.57 -10.37 4.88
CA ASN A 6 14.96 -10.19 5.26
C ASN A 6 15.05 -9.16 6.40
N GLN A 7 15.88 -9.42 7.41
CA GLN A 7 16.07 -8.53 8.58
C GLN A 7 16.42 -7.09 8.15
N THR A 8 17.15 -6.94 7.04
CA THR A 8 17.52 -5.65 6.46
C THR A 8 16.29 -4.87 5.96
N GLU A 9 15.36 -5.53 5.28
CA GLU A 9 14.13 -4.91 4.76
C GLU A 9 13.25 -4.39 5.89
N GLN A 10 13.18 -5.16 6.99
CA GLN A 10 12.43 -4.75 8.18
C GLN A 10 13.02 -3.49 8.82
N CYS A 11 14.35 -3.42 8.95
CA CYS A 11 15.04 -2.24 9.49
C CYS A 11 14.83 -1.01 8.59
N MET A 12 14.93 -1.17 7.27
CA MET A 12 14.72 -0.08 6.31
C MET A 12 13.30 0.48 6.41
N PHE A 13 12.30 -0.40 6.46
CA PHE A 13 10.90 0.03 6.58
C PHE A 13 10.64 0.78 7.90
N SER A 14 11.18 0.29 9.02
CA SER A 14 11.06 0.97 10.31
C SER A 14 11.64 2.38 10.27
N SER A 15 12.84 2.56 9.71
CA SER A 15 13.48 3.87 9.59
C SER A 15 12.69 4.83 8.71
N LEU A 16 12.13 4.33 7.60
CA LEU A 16 11.28 5.12 6.71
C LEU A 16 10.01 5.61 7.40
N VAL A 17 9.36 4.73 8.18
CA VAL A 17 8.18 5.11 8.99
C VAL A 17 8.57 6.20 9.99
N GLN A 18 9.70 6.04 10.70
CA GLN A 18 10.13 7.04 11.68
C GLN A 18 10.43 8.41 11.05
N TYR A 19 10.98 8.43 9.84
CA TYR A 19 11.35 9.67 9.14
C TYR A 19 10.15 10.37 8.50
N LEU A 20 9.28 9.62 7.82
CA LEU A 20 8.16 10.16 7.04
C LEU A 20 6.92 10.41 7.90
N CYS A 21 6.74 9.66 8.99
CA CYS A 21 5.60 9.81 9.89
C CYS A 21 5.96 10.72 11.07
N LYS A 22 5.20 11.81 11.25
CA LYS A 22 5.31 12.62 12.47
C LYS A 22 4.66 11.88 13.65
N PRO A 23 5.29 11.85 14.84
CA PRO A 23 4.66 11.27 16.02
C PRO A 23 3.39 12.04 16.40
N GLN A 24 2.32 11.31 16.70
CA GLN A 24 1.08 11.90 17.22
C GLN A 24 1.26 12.18 18.73
N GLY A 25 1.37 13.46 19.10
CA GLY A 25 1.46 13.91 20.49
C GLY A 25 2.87 13.80 21.10
N GLN A 26 2.93 13.69 22.43
CA GLN A 26 4.20 13.64 23.19
C GLN A 26 4.87 12.26 23.20
N ASN A 27 4.25 11.24 22.58
CA ASN A 27 4.79 9.88 22.59
C ASN A 27 5.55 9.60 21.28
N PRO A 28 6.89 9.49 21.32
CA PRO A 28 7.71 9.26 20.13
C PRO A 28 7.44 7.92 19.43
N THR A 29 6.71 7.00 20.08
CA THR A 29 6.33 5.69 19.50
C THR A 29 4.91 5.64 18.95
N ALA A 30 4.12 6.71 19.11
CA ALA A 30 2.75 6.78 18.62
C ALA A 30 2.70 7.17 17.13
N TYR A 31 3.08 6.24 16.26
CA TYR A 31 2.83 6.30 14.81
C TYR A 31 1.40 5.82 14.46
N VAL A 32 0.47 5.93 15.40
CA VAL A 32 -0.87 5.34 15.29
C VAL A 32 -1.56 5.90 14.04
N GLY A 33 -1.81 5.01 13.07
CA GLY A 33 -2.45 5.36 11.81
C GLY A 33 -1.51 5.81 10.68
N CYS A 34 -0.19 5.92 10.89
CA CYS A 34 0.71 6.19 9.78
C CYS A 34 1.04 4.91 9.01
N LYS A 35 0.69 4.90 7.72
CA LYS A 35 0.98 3.81 6.80
C LYS A 35 1.73 4.38 5.61
N LEU A 36 2.75 3.65 5.16
CA LEU A 36 3.49 3.97 3.95
C LEU A 36 3.08 3.01 2.85
N CYS A 37 2.96 3.54 1.64
CA CYS A 37 2.76 2.76 0.42
C CYS A 37 4.04 2.74 -0.40
N PRO A 38 4.18 1.76 -1.33
CA PRO A 38 5.24 1.83 -2.33
C PRO A 38 5.15 3.15 -3.12
N GLN A 39 6.26 3.53 -3.75
CA GLN A 39 6.31 4.74 -4.55
C GLN A 39 5.24 4.72 -5.65
N ASP A 40 4.52 5.82 -5.84
CA ASP A 40 3.44 6.00 -6.82
C ASP A 40 2.15 5.22 -6.54
N TRP A 41 2.06 4.53 -5.40
CA TRP A 41 0.82 3.91 -4.91
C TRP A 41 0.05 4.88 -4.00
N GLN A 42 -1.27 4.90 -4.16
CA GLN A 42 -2.18 5.74 -3.38
C GLN A 42 -2.68 4.97 -2.14
N LEU A 43 -2.52 5.55 -0.96
CA LEU A 43 -3.08 5.01 0.27
C LEU A 43 -4.58 5.36 0.38
N HIS A 44 -5.43 4.34 0.50
CA HIS A 44 -6.85 4.52 0.82
C HIS A 44 -7.27 3.54 1.93
N GLY A 45 -7.70 4.10 3.06
CA GLY A 45 -7.94 3.32 4.28
C GLY A 45 -6.65 2.66 4.78
N GLU A 46 -6.61 1.34 4.76
CA GLU A 46 -5.45 0.54 5.19
C GLU A 46 -4.71 -0.14 4.03
N ARG A 47 -5.08 0.16 2.79
CA ARG A 47 -4.56 -0.50 1.59
C ARG A 47 -3.95 0.50 0.61
N CYS A 48 -2.95 0.05 -0.11
CA CYS A 48 -2.30 0.80 -1.18
C CYS A 48 -2.88 0.35 -2.52
N TYR A 49 -3.21 1.30 -3.39
CA TYR A 49 -3.77 1.04 -4.71
C TYR A 49 -2.93 1.72 -5.78
N TRP A 50 -2.78 1.05 -6.92
CA TRP A 50 -2.16 1.61 -8.10
C TRP A 50 -3.02 1.27 -9.30
N LEU A 51 -3.21 2.26 -10.17
CA LEU A 51 -3.95 2.11 -11.40
C LEU A 51 -2.95 2.03 -12.55
N SER A 52 -2.97 0.93 -13.29
CA SER A 52 -2.19 0.82 -14.51
C SER A 52 -2.76 1.72 -15.60
N GLU A 53 -1.89 2.43 -16.29
CA GLU A 53 -2.23 3.16 -17.52
C GLU A 53 -2.30 2.22 -18.75
N GLU A 54 -1.84 0.97 -18.61
CA GLU A 54 -1.84 0.00 -19.70
C GLU A 54 -3.22 -0.63 -19.88
N LEU A 55 -3.68 -0.66 -21.13
CA LEU A 55 -4.90 -1.37 -21.50
C LEU A 55 -4.59 -2.85 -21.73
N GLY A 56 -5.45 -3.72 -21.22
CA GLY A 56 -5.30 -5.16 -21.38
C GLY A 56 -6.53 -5.93 -20.92
N ASN A 57 -6.49 -7.24 -21.11
CA ASN A 57 -7.52 -8.13 -20.58
C ASN A 57 -7.24 -8.48 -19.10
N TRP A 58 -8.22 -9.11 -18.46
CA TRP A 58 -8.15 -9.49 -17.04
C TRP A 58 -6.92 -10.33 -16.69
N THR A 59 -6.55 -11.28 -17.55
CA THR A 59 -5.38 -12.14 -17.34
C THR A 59 -4.07 -11.36 -17.38
N GLN A 60 -3.95 -10.41 -18.31
CA GLN A 60 -2.79 -9.52 -18.38
C GLN A 60 -2.70 -8.62 -17.15
N GLY A 61 -3.83 -8.02 -16.74
CA GLY A 61 -3.89 -7.20 -15.53
C GLY A 61 -3.51 -7.97 -14.27
N THR A 62 -3.98 -9.21 -14.13
CA THR A 62 -3.65 -10.08 -12.99
C THR A 62 -2.15 -10.32 -12.90
N LYS A 63 -1.52 -10.73 -14.02
CA LYS A 63 -0.07 -10.97 -14.08
C LYS A 63 0.74 -9.69 -13.82
N SER A 64 0.27 -8.54 -14.31
CA SER A 64 0.94 -7.26 -14.09
C SER A 64 0.97 -6.90 -12.60
N CYS A 65 -0.13 -7.10 -11.87
CA CYS A 65 -0.15 -6.91 -10.42
C CYS A 65 0.76 -7.89 -9.68
N GLU A 66 0.76 -9.17 -10.06
CA GLU A 66 1.63 -10.19 -9.45
C GLU A 66 3.12 -9.86 -9.61
N ASN A 67 3.53 -9.35 -10.79
CA ASN A 67 4.90 -8.91 -11.04
C ASN A 67 5.35 -7.73 -10.16
N GLN A 68 4.42 -7.00 -9.56
CA GLN A 68 4.67 -5.91 -8.62
C GLN A 68 4.49 -6.34 -7.16
N ASP A 69 4.52 -7.65 -6.87
CA ASP A 69 4.25 -8.21 -5.54
C ASP A 69 2.90 -7.77 -4.95
N SER A 70 1.93 -7.55 -5.83
CA SER A 70 0.59 -7.05 -5.51
C SER A 70 -0.51 -7.95 -6.08
N GLN A 71 -1.76 -7.58 -5.86
CA GLN A 71 -2.92 -8.33 -6.32
C GLN A 71 -3.87 -7.44 -7.09
N LEU A 72 -4.44 -7.96 -8.18
CA LEU A 72 -5.46 -7.26 -8.95
C LEU A 72 -6.68 -7.01 -8.06
N VAL A 73 -7.03 -5.74 -7.90
CA VAL A 73 -8.11 -5.34 -7.01
C VAL A 73 -9.46 -5.78 -7.56
N VAL A 74 -10.25 -6.45 -6.71
CA VAL A 74 -11.68 -6.67 -6.93
C VAL A 74 -12.42 -5.86 -5.89
N LEU A 75 -12.99 -4.73 -6.31
CA LEU A 75 -13.72 -3.83 -5.42
C LEU A 75 -15.02 -4.50 -4.97
N GLN A 76 -15.02 -5.06 -3.77
CA GLN A 76 -16.21 -5.69 -3.17
C GLN A 76 -16.85 -4.78 -2.12
N ASP A 77 -16.02 -4.06 -1.35
CA ASP A 77 -16.50 -3.22 -0.26
C ASP A 77 -17.01 -1.86 -0.72
N LYS A 78 -18.18 -1.45 -0.22
CA LYS A 78 -18.77 -0.13 -0.54
C LYS A 78 -17.85 1.04 -0.15
N LYS A 79 -17.03 0.87 0.89
CA LYS A 79 -16.07 1.89 1.36
C LYS A 79 -14.88 2.08 0.41
N GLU A 80 -14.60 1.09 -0.45
CA GLU A 80 -13.56 1.18 -1.48
C GLU A 80 -14.10 1.84 -2.75
N LYS A 81 -15.41 1.75 -2.99
CA LYS A 81 -16.11 2.32 -4.16
C LYS A 81 -16.53 3.77 -3.93
N VAL A 82 -15.62 4.63 -3.51
CA VAL A 82 -15.92 6.06 -3.40
C VAL A 82 -15.82 6.68 -4.78
N ASN A 83 -16.95 6.84 -5.47
CA ASN A 83 -17.04 7.71 -6.63
C ASN A 83 -16.81 9.13 -6.13
N ARG A 84 -15.61 9.67 -6.33
CA ARG A 84 -15.41 11.12 -6.24
C ARG A 84 -15.76 11.72 -7.61
N GLU A 85 -17.03 11.62 -7.97
CA GLU A 85 -17.63 12.51 -8.96
C GLU A 85 -18.07 13.77 -8.20
N GLU A 86 -17.18 14.75 -8.14
CA GLU A 86 -17.51 16.18 -8.18
C GLU A 86 -16.52 16.86 -9.13
#